data_AF-W6WA06-F1
#
_entry.id   AF-W6WA06-F1
#
_cell.length_a   1.000
_cell.length_b   1.000
_cell.length_c   1.000
_cell.angle_alpha   90.00
_cell.angle_beta   90.00
_cell.angle_gamma   90.00
#
_symmetry.space_group_name_H-M   'P 1'
#
loop_
_entity.id
_entity.type
_entity.pdbx_description
1 polymer ?
#
loop_
_entity_poly.entity_id
_entity_poly.type
_entity_poly.pdbx_seq_one_letter_code
_entity_poly.pdbx_strand_id
1 'polypeptide(L)'
;MTDPDHEPPLVDAHFHIYTTDLPLAPNAWHTPPEDAGVGRLIGLLDRHGIALGVVAAASLHGEYNDHVRDALRRHRRLRATAIVSPSISVYELERMRDDGFVGIRLMWRTLDQAPDITSPDYRRLLRRVADLGWHVHLIERADRLPAMMKEIAASGARMVIDHMGMPDSAKGLDDPGFRLVLDALECGNTWVKLSAGYRFKPPSLATDFAYELLRRTGGERLVWASDWPFAAFEGRVTYGQTVAALSEWVPDPAMRRRIGGRNALELYFM
;
A
#
# COMPACT_ATOMS: atom_id res chain seq x y z
N MET A 1 17.30 -18.40 9.71
CA MET A 1 16.43 -19.48 10.21
C MET A 1 15.56 -18.89 11.30
N THR A 2 14.29 -18.59 11.01
CA THR A 2 13.34 -18.12 12.02
C THR A 2 12.87 -19.29 12.84
N ASP A 3 12.96 -19.16 14.16
CA ASP A 3 12.37 -20.08 15.13
C ASP A 3 10.87 -20.29 14.81
N PRO A 4 10.41 -21.51 14.53
CA PRO A 4 9.00 -21.77 14.22
C PRO A 4 8.06 -21.44 15.39
N ASP A 5 8.58 -21.29 16.62
CA ASP A 5 7.80 -20.97 17.81
C ASP A 5 7.69 -19.47 18.11
N HIS A 6 8.43 -18.60 17.39
CA HIS A 6 8.29 -17.15 17.56
C HIS A 6 7.29 -16.56 16.57
N GLU A 7 6.16 -16.05 17.10
CA GLU A 7 5.14 -15.39 16.30
C GLU A 7 5.73 -14.16 15.58
N PRO A 8 5.58 -14.04 14.24
CA PRO A 8 6.17 -12.92 13.52
C PRO A 8 5.53 -11.61 13.99
N PRO A 9 6.31 -10.52 14.14
CA PRO A 9 5.78 -9.21 14.48
C PRO A 9 4.70 -8.78 13.48
N LEU A 10 3.61 -8.22 13.99
CA LEU A 10 2.56 -7.64 13.15
C LEU A 10 3.05 -6.35 12.47
N VAL A 11 2.62 -6.15 11.23
CA VAL A 11 2.99 -5.06 10.36
C VAL A 11 1.72 -4.39 9.85
N ASP A 12 1.63 -3.07 9.98
CA ASP A 12 0.66 -2.27 9.23
C ASP A 12 1.28 -1.85 7.89
N ALA A 13 0.83 -2.44 6.78
CA ALA A 13 1.42 -2.25 5.46
C ALA A 13 0.94 -0.98 4.70
N HIS A 14 0.08 -0.16 5.31
CA HIS A 14 -0.38 1.07 4.67
C HIS A 14 -0.98 2.04 5.67
N PHE A 15 -0.32 3.18 5.83
CA PHE A 15 -0.89 4.39 6.42
C PHE A 15 -0.19 5.61 5.85
N HIS A 16 -0.74 6.78 6.13
CA HIS A 16 -0.17 8.08 5.78
C HIS A 16 0.17 8.84 7.05
N ILE A 17 1.21 9.67 6.99
CA ILE A 17 1.53 10.66 8.01
C ILE A 17 1.61 12.03 7.34
N TYR A 18 1.12 13.06 8.00
CA TYR A 18 1.20 14.44 7.52
C TYR A 18 0.86 15.42 8.64
N THR A 19 1.17 16.70 8.42
CA THR A 19 0.67 17.84 9.19
C THR A 19 -0.09 18.78 8.26
N THR A 20 -1.01 19.56 8.82
CA THR A 20 -1.93 20.42 8.07
C THR A 20 -1.24 21.62 7.41
N ASP A 21 -0.02 21.95 7.83
CA ASP A 21 0.85 22.97 7.24
C ASP A 21 1.68 22.47 6.04
N LEU A 22 1.69 21.16 5.77
CA LEU A 22 2.40 20.63 4.61
C LEU A 22 1.76 21.13 3.31
N PRO A 23 2.56 21.48 2.30
CA PRO A 23 2.02 21.94 1.02
C PRO A 23 1.21 20.83 0.35
N LEU A 24 0.04 21.20 -0.15
CA LEU A 24 -0.78 20.32 -0.98
C LEU A 24 -0.31 20.39 -2.44
N ALA A 25 -0.32 19.24 -3.11
CA ALA A 25 -0.11 19.17 -4.53
C ALA A 25 -1.26 19.86 -5.29
N PRO A 26 -1.02 20.40 -6.51
CA PRO A 26 -2.06 21.08 -7.29
C PRO A 26 -3.30 20.23 -7.58
N ASN A 27 -3.15 18.91 -7.59
CA ASN A 27 -4.17 17.90 -7.83
C ASN A 27 -4.61 17.17 -6.55
N ALA A 28 -4.34 17.73 -5.36
CA ALA A 28 -4.82 17.17 -4.11
C ALA A 28 -6.36 17.10 -4.13
N TRP A 29 -6.90 15.89 -4.00
CA TRP A 29 -8.33 15.63 -4.03
C TRP A 29 -9.01 15.81 -2.67
N HIS A 30 -8.22 16.07 -1.62
CA HIS A 30 -8.68 16.23 -0.25
C HIS A 30 -7.78 17.18 0.53
N THR A 31 -8.36 17.92 1.47
CA THR A 31 -7.63 18.76 2.43
C THR A 31 -7.86 18.19 3.82
N PRO A 32 -6.84 17.58 4.45
CA PRO A 32 -7.01 16.99 5.78
C PRO A 32 -7.41 18.02 6.84
N PRO A 33 -8.39 17.71 7.70
CA PRO A 33 -8.90 18.66 8.69
C PRO A 33 -8.03 18.76 9.95
N GLU A 34 -7.16 17.79 10.20
CA GLU A 34 -6.31 17.70 11.40
C GLU A 34 -4.98 17.00 11.10
N ASP A 35 -4.00 17.18 11.99
CA ASP A 35 -2.70 16.54 11.87
C ASP A 35 -2.77 15.01 12.06
N ALA A 36 -2.04 14.31 11.20
CA ALA A 36 -1.81 12.87 11.24
C ALA A 36 -0.30 12.59 11.43
N GLY A 37 0.32 13.26 12.41
CA GLY A 37 1.76 13.19 12.62
C GLY A 37 2.28 11.81 13.08
N VAL A 38 3.58 11.56 12.88
CA VAL A 38 4.24 10.29 13.22
C VAL A 38 4.12 9.89 14.70
N GLY A 39 4.13 10.85 15.63
CA GLY A 39 3.97 10.54 17.06
C GLY A 39 2.61 9.91 17.39
N ARG A 40 1.53 10.42 16.76
CA ARG A 40 0.17 9.88 16.91
C ARG A 40 0.07 8.46 16.33
N LEU A 41 0.68 8.26 15.16
CA LEU A 41 0.78 6.95 14.52
C LEU A 41 1.52 5.95 15.42
N ILE A 42 2.73 6.27 15.89
CA ILE A 42 3.52 5.35 16.72
C ILE A 42 2.73 4.94 17.97
N GLY A 43 2.05 5.90 18.61
CA GLY A 43 1.16 5.59 19.74
C GLY A 43 -0.03 4.70 19.37
N LEU A 44 -0.57 4.78 18.14
CA LEU A 44 -1.58 3.84 17.66
C LEU A 44 -1.00 2.45 17.45
N LEU A 45 0.15 2.34 16.79
CA LEU A 45 0.83 1.05 16.57
C LEU A 45 1.09 0.33 17.90
N ASP A 46 1.65 1.04 18.87
CA ASP A 46 1.97 0.48 20.20
C ASP A 46 0.71 0.04 20.96
N ARG A 47 -0.37 0.85 20.94
CA ARG A 47 -1.65 0.50 21.58
C ARG A 47 -2.30 -0.76 20.98
N HIS A 48 -2.04 -1.04 19.71
CA HIS A 48 -2.61 -2.18 19.00
C HIS A 48 -1.64 -3.36 18.83
N GLY A 49 -0.45 -3.30 19.44
CA GLY A 49 0.55 -4.38 19.36
C GLY A 49 1.16 -4.55 17.98
N ILE A 50 1.11 -3.53 17.12
CA ILE A 50 1.68 -3.56 15.78
C ILE A 50 3.14 -3.15 15.85
N ALA A 51 4.06 -4.07 15.59
CA ALA A 51 5.49 -3.90 15.79
C ALA A 51 6.19 -3.11 14.66
N LEU A 52 5.67 -3.14 13.44
CA LEU A 52 6.30 -2.53 12.27
C LEU A 52 5.27 -1.79 11.41
N GLY A 53 5.70 -0.83 10.60
CA GLY A 53 4.78 -0.04 9.78
C GLY A 53 5.35 0.41 8.46
N VAL A 54 4.48 0.59 7.46
CA VAL A 54 4.83 1.07 6.13
C VAL A 54 4.02 2.32 5.79
N VAL A 55 4.70 3.47 5.74
CA VAL A 55 4.14 4.71 5.23
C VAL A 55 3.94 4.56 3.72
N ALA A 56 2.70 4.61 3.25
CA ALA A 56 2.45 4.74 1.83
C ALA A 56 2.52 6.22 1.44
N ALA A 57 3.17 6.54 0.33
CA ALA A 57 3.20 7.93 -0.15
C ALA A 57 1.78 8.49 -0.32
N ALA A 58 1.53 9.67 0.25
CA ALA A 58 0.24 10.34 0.14
C ALA A 58 0.20 11.20 -1.12
N SER A 59 -0.75 10.92 -2.03
CA SER A 59 -0.92 11.70 -3.27
C SER A 59 -1.21 13.18 -3.01
N LEU A 60 -1.69 13.52 -1.80
CA LEU A 60 -1.99 14.90 -1.39
C LEU A 60 -0.75 15.80 -1.39
N HIS A 61 0.45 15.25 -1.23
CA HIS A 61 1.70 16.01 -1.17
C HIS A 61 2.61 15.76 -2.39
N GLY A 62 2.17 14.94 -3.36
CA GLY A 62 2.94 14.61 -4.55
C GLY A 62 4.35 14.10 -4.20
N GLU A 63 5.37 14.71 -4.81
CA GLU A 63 6.78 14.34 -4.62
C GLU A 63 7.41 14.87 -3.32
N TYR A 64 6.64 15.54 -2.46
CA TYR A 64 7.13 16.10 -1.20
C TYR A 64 7.27 15.02 -0.10
N ASN A 65 8.41 14.32 -0.11
CA ASN A 65 8.68 13.16 0.77
C ASN A 65 9.49 13.49 2.04
N ASP A 66 9.86 14.76 2.28
CA ASP A 66 10.78 15.15 3.37
C ASP A 66 10.29 14.75 4.76
N HIS A 67 9.00 14.96 5.06
CA HIS A 67 8.40 14.60 6.34
C HIS A 67 8.42 13.07 6.59
N VAL A 68 8.27 12.27 5.53
CA VAL A 68 8.38 10.80 5.59
C VAL A 68 9.82 10.39 5.85
N ARG A 69 10.78 10.96 5.12
CA ARG A 69 12.22 10.69 5.33
C ARG A 69 12.62 10.95 6.79
N ASP A 70 12.18 12.08 7.33
CA ASP A 70 12.47 12.45 8.71
C ASP A 70 11.84 11.47 9.73
N ALA A 71 10.64 10.98 9.46
CA ALA A 71 10.00 9.94 10.28
C ALA A 71 10.77 8.61 10.24
N LEU A 72 11.24 8.17 9.07
CA LEU A 72 12.02 6.94 8.91
C LEU A 72 13.34 6.99 9.67
N ARG A 73 14.03 8.14 9.64
CA ARG A 73 15.28 8.35 10.38
C ARG A 73 15.08 8.27 11.90
N ARG A 74 13.95 8.77 12.40
CA ARG A 74 13.61 8.74 13.84
C ARG A 74 13.08 7.37 14.29
N HIS A 75 12.41 6.62 13.41
CA HIS A 75 11.75 5.36 13.75
C HIS A 75 12.16 4.22 12.79
N ARG A 76 13.25 3.51 13.12
CA ARG A 76 13.81 2.42 12.28
C ARG A 76 12.88 1.21 12.06
N ARG A 77 11.80 1.12 12.84
CA ARG A 77 10.70 0.14 12.69
C ARG A 77 9.73 0.47 11.55
N LEU A 78 9.91 1.62 10.89
CA LEU A 78 9.13 2.05 9.74
C LEU A 78 9.86 1.82 8.42
N ARG A 79 9.09 1.61 7.36
CA ARG A 79 9.49 1.70 5.96
C ARG A 79 8.53 2.64 5.23
N ALA A 80 8.87 3.03 4.01
CA ALA A 80 7.97 3.83 3.20
C ALA A 80 8.04 3.55 1.71
N THR A 81 6.96 3.90 1.01
CA THR A 81 7.02 4.20 -0.42
C THR A 81 7.01 5.70 -0.66
N ALA A 82 7.51 6.12 -1.84
CA ALA A 82 7.53 7.51 -2.26
C ALA A 82 6.76 7.73 -3.57
N ILE A 83 6.27 8.94 -3.80
CA ILE A 83 5.97 9.42 -5.15
C ILE A 83 7.20 10.20 -5.61
N VAL A 84 7.70 9.91 -6.80
CA VAL A 84 8.94 10.49 -7.34
C VAL A 84 8.76 10.87 -8.80
N SER A 85 9.50 11.88 -9.25
CA SER A 85 9.63 12.18 -10.67
C SER A 85 10.19 10.97 -11.42
N PRO A 86 9.70 10.64 -12.63
CA PRO A 86 10.29 9.58 -13.45
C PRO A 86 11.72 9.92 -13.92
N SER A 87 12.15 11.17 -13.77
CA SER A 87 13.51 11.63 -14.06
C SER A 87 14.47 11.56 -12.86
N ILE A 88 14.00 11.16 -11.66
CA ILE A 88 14.81 11.07 -10.44
C ILE A 88 16.11 10.29 -10.66
N SER A 89 17.22 10.77 -10.09
CA SER A 89 18.51 10.13 -10.28
C SER A 89 18.64 8.83 -9.48
N VAL A 90 19.50 7.92 -9.94
CA VAL A 90 19.81 6.69 -9.19
C VAL A 90 20.42 7.00 -7.81
N TYR A 91 21.28 8.03 -7.73
CA TYR A 91 21.89 8.45 -6.47
C TYR A 91 20.87 8.97 -5.44
N GLU A 92 19.76 9.56 -5.90
CA GLU A 92 18.67 9.95 -4.99
C GLU A 92 17.88 8.74 -4.53
N LEU A 93 17.56 7.80 -5.43
CA LEU A 93 16.88 6.56 -5.05
C LEU A 93 17.69 5.71 -4.07
N GLU A 94 19.01 5.61 -4.25
CA GLU A 94 19.91 4.92 -3.33
C GLU A 94 19.94 5.60 -1.95
N ARG A 95 19.99 6.94 -1.91
CA ARG A 95 19.90 7.68 -0.64
C ARG A 95 18.55 7.47 0.04
N MET A 96 17.45 7.44 -0.72
CA MET A 96 16.12 7.12 -0.19
C MET A 96 16.08 5.69 0.37
N ARG A 97 16.71 4.72 -0.29
CA ARG A 97 16.83 3.35 0.25
C ARG A 97 17.53 3.35 1.60
N ASP A 98 18.65 4.08 1.72
CA ASP A 98 19.43 4.15 2.95
C ASP A 98 18.65 4.83 4.10
N ASP A 99 17.74 5.76 3.75
CA ASP A 99 16.79 6.38 4.67
C ASP A 99 15.63 5.45 5.09
N GLY A 100 15.36 4.38 4.35
CA GLY A 100 14.34 3.36 4.66
C GLY A 100 13.15 3.29 3.69
N PHE A 101 13.24 3.94 2.53
CA PHE A 101 12.27 3.73 1.45
C PHE A 101 12.50 2.36 0.78
N VAL A 102 11.40 1.72 0.38
CA VAL A 102 11.37 0.35 -0.17
C VAL A 102 10.55 0.25 -1.46
N GLY A 103 10.10 1.38 -1.99
CA GLY A 103 9.27 1.37 -3.16
C GLY A 103 8.78 2.74 -3.58
N ILE A 104 8.10 2.74 -4.72
CA ILE A 104 7.36 3.89 -5.22
C ILE A 104 5.86 3.60 -5.20
N ARG A 105 5.04 4.64 -5.24
CA ARG A 105 3.58 4.52 -5.37
C ARG A 105 3.09 5.28 -6.58
N LEU A 106 2.36 4.58 -7.45
CA LEU A 106 1.63 5.14 -8.57
C LEU A 106 0.17 5.30 -8.14
N MET A 107 -0.19 6.50 -7.69
CA MET A 107 -1.54 6.88 -7.31
C MET A 107 -2.06 7.86 -8.37
N TRP A 108 -2.60 7.32 -9.47
CA TRP A 108 -3.10 8.11 -10.60
C TRP A 108 -4.61 7.98 -10.81
N ARG A 109 -5.27 7.17 -9.99
CA ARG A 109 -6.71 6.91 -10.04
C ARG A 109 -7.58 8.18 -10.06
N THR A 110 -7.15 9.24 -9.37
CA THR A 110 -7.88 10.52 -9.26
C THR A 110 -7.51 11.53 -10.34
N LEU A 111 -6.54 11.22 -11.21
CA LEU A 111 -6.18 12.05 -12.35
C LEU A 111 -7.13 11.78 -13.52
N ASP A 112 -7.58 12.85 -14.19
CA ASP A 112 -8.33 12.75 -15.44
C ASP A 112 -7.55 11.96 -16.50
N GLN A 113 -6.24 12.24 -16.61
CA GLN A 113 -5.31 11.53 -17.48
C GLN A 113 -4.13 11.02 -16.66
N ALA A 114 -3.85 9.72 -16.78
CA ALA A 114 -2.67 9.13 -16.17
C ALA A 114 -1.43 9.48 -17.01
N PRO A 115 -0.25 9.65 -16.39
CA PRO A 115 1.02 9.70 -17.10
C PRO A 115 1.21 8.47 -17.99
N ASP A 116 1.92 8.65 -19.11
CA ASP A 116 2.28 7.55 -20.00
C ASP A 116 3.39 6.69 -19.36
N ILE A 117 2.99 5.59 -18.72
CA ILE A 117 3.89 4.62 -18.12
C ILE A 117 4.80 3.92 -19.14
N THR A 118 4.44 3.94 -20.44
CA THR A 118 5.25 3.34 -21.50
C THR A 118 6.39 4.24 -21.98
N SER A 119 6.40 5.51 -21.54
CA SER A 119 7.43 6.47 -21.89
C SER A 119 8.83 6.03 -21.45
N PRO A 120 9.90 6.50 -22.13
CA PRO A 120 11.27 6.14 -21.77
C PRO A 120 11.66 6.47 -20.32
N ASP A 121 11.13 7.55 -19.75
CA ASP A 121 11.40 7.95 -18.37
C ASP A 121 10.79 6.97 -17.36
N TYR A 122 9.52 6.59 -17.54
CA TYR A 122 8.88 5.61 -16.65
C TYR A 122 9.50 4.22 -16.79
N ARG A 123 9.85 3.79 -18.00
CA ARG A 123 10.55 2.51 -18.19
C ARG A 123 11.91 2.48 -17.49
N ARG A 124 12.65 3.60 -17.50
CA ARG A 124 13.89 3.75 -16.73
C ARG A 124 13.64 3.73 -15.23
N LEU A 125 12.64 4.47 -14.75
CA LEU A 125 12.27 4.47 -13.34
C LEU A 125 11.91 3.06 -12.85
N LEU A 126 11.01 2.37 -13.55
CA LEU A 126 10.58 1.01 -13.19
C LEU A 126 11.74 0.03 -13.19
N ARG A 127 12.68 0.14 -14.13
CA ARG A 127 13.88 -0.69 -14.13
C ARG A 127 14.76 -0.43 -12.91
N ARG A 128 14.98 0.84 -12.54
CA ARG A 128 15.74 1.19 -11.33
C ARG A 128 15.06 0.69 -10.05
N VAL A 129 13.74 0.77 -9.98
CA VAL A 129 12.95 0.20 -8.88
C VAL A 129 13.19 -1.32 -8.79
N ALA A 130 13.15 -2.03 -9.92
CA ALA A 130 13.45 -3.46 -9.95
C ALA A 130 14.90 -3.76 -9.52
N ASP A 131 15.89 -3.01 -10.02
CA ASP A 131 17.31 -3.20 -9.68
C ASP A 131 17.59 -2.95 -8.18
N LEU A 132 16.79 -2.10 -7.51
CA LEU A 132 16.86 -1.87 -6.06
C LEU A 132 16.14 -2.94 -5.23
N GLY A 133 15.47 -3.91 -5.86
CA GLY A 133 14.59 -4.86 -5.18
C GLY A 133 13.31 -4.23 -4.62
N TRP A 134 13.01 -3.00 -5.02
CA TRP A 134 11.87 -2.22 -4.53
C TRP A 134 10.54 -2.67 -5.15
N HIS A 135 9.45 -2.18 -4.56
CA HIS A 135 8.10 -2.46 -5.02
C HIS A 135 7.46 -1.25 -5.71
N VAL A 136 6.46 -1.52 -6.55
CA VAL A 136 5.56 -0.51 -7.11
C VAL A 136 4.18 -0.72 -6.49
N HIS A 137 3.79 0.17 -5.59
CA HIS A 137 2.40 0.25 -5.13
C HIS A 137 1.55 0.87 -6.22
N LEU A 138 0.42 0.25 -6.54
CA LEU A 138 -0.47 0.66 -7.63
C LEU A 138 -1.91 0.75 -7.13
N ILE A 139 -2.54 1.88 -7.47
CA ILE A 139 -3.98 2.04 -7.41
C ILE A 139 -4.46 2.81 -8.64
N GLU A 140 -5.34 2.16 -9.41
CA GLU A 140 -5.82 2.68 -10.68
C GLU A 140 -7.23 2.16 -10.99
N ARG A 141 -7.94 2.83 -11.89
CA ARG A 141 -9.20 2.42 -12.50
C ARG A 141 -9.02 1.21 -13.43
N ALA A 142 -10.05 0.37 -13.51
CA ALA A 142 -10.03 -0.88 -14.27
C ALA A 142 -9.67 -0.70 -15.77
N ASP A 143 -10.06 0.41 -16.40
CA ASP A 143 -9.79 0.68 -17.81
C ASP A 143 -8.31 1.01 -18.10
N ARG A 144 -7.58 1.58 -17.13
CA ARG A 144 -6.16 1.94 -17.27
C ARG A 144 -5.22 0.90 -16.65
N LEU A 145 -5.74 0.05 -15.77
CA LEU A 145 -5.00 -0.93 -15.01
C LEU A 145 -4.19 -1.93 -15.86
N PRO A 146 -4.70 -2.51 -16.97
CA PRO A 146 -3.95 -3.49 -17.78
C PRO A 146 -2.60 -2.96 -18.30
N ALA A 147 -2.59 -1.73 -18.81
CA ALA A 147 -1.38 -1.12 -19.36
C ALA A 147 -0.31 -0.93 -18.27
N MET A 148 -0.73 -0.50 -17.08
CA MET A 148 0.18 -0.28 -15.95
C MET A 148 0.75 -1.59 -15.41
N MET A 149 -0.11 -2.59 -15.20
CA MET A 149 0.32 -3.90 -14.72
C MET A 149 1.31 -4.56 -15.68
N LYS A 150 1.07 -4.42 -17.00
CA LYS A 150 1.97 -4.93 -18.03
C LYS A 150 3.37 -4.32 -17.94
N GLU A 151 3.48 -2.99 -17.87
CA GLU A 151 4.79 -2.33 -17.82
C GLU A 151 5.53 -2.59 -16.50
N ILE A 152 4.80 -2.62 -15.37
CA ILE A 152 5.40 -2.98 -14.06
C ILE A 152 5.92 -4.41 -14.10
N ALA A 153 5.11 -5.37 -14.56
CA ALA A 153 5.53 -6.76 -14.67
C ALA A 153 6.74 -6.93 -15.62
N ALA A 154 6.74 -6.24 -16.77
CA ALA A 154 7.83 -6.28 -17.74
C ALA A 154 9.15 -5.71 -17.19
N SER A 155 9.09 -4.81 -16.20
CA SER A 155 10.29 -4.28 -15.54
C SER A 155 10.96 -5.26 -14.58
N GLY A 156 10.23 -6.27 -14.10
CA GLY A 156 10.65 -7.20 -13.04
C GLY A 156 10.41 -6.69 -11.61
N ALA A 157 9.96 -5.45 -11.43
CA ALA A 157 9.62 -4.93 -10.10
C ALA A 157 8.45 -5.70 -9.48
N ARG A 158 8.49 -5.91 -8.15
CA ARG A 158 7.35 -6.47 -7.41
C ARG A 158 6.19 -5.48 -7.44
N MET A 159 4.99 -5.96 -7.77
CA MET A 159 3.79 -5.12 -7.80
C MET A 159 2.98 -5.30 -6.51
N VAL A 160 2.45 -4.20 -5.96
CA VAL A 160 1.56 -4.25 -4.79
C VAL A 160 0.29 -3.48 -5.12
N ILE A 161 -0.84 -4.17 -5.15
CA ILE A 161 -2.15 -3.56 -5.40
C ILE A 161 -2.72 -3.07 -4.06
N ASP A 162 -2.98 -1.77 -3.98
CA ASP A 162 -3.60 -1.18 -2.79
C ASP A 162 -5.10 -1.54 -2.69
N HIS A 163 -5.61 -1.66 -1.47
CA HIS A 163 -7.04 -1.70 -1.13
C HIS A 163 -7.87 -2.72 -1.93
N MET A 164 -7.38 -3.96 -2.06
CA MET A 164 -8.01 -5.04 -2.82
C MET A 164 -8.25 -4.70 -4.32
N GLY A 165 -7.54 -3.70 -4.86
CA GLY A 165 -7.73 -3.18 -6.22
C GLY A 165 -8.73 -2.03 -6.31
N MET A 166 -9.37 -1.66 -5.19
CA MET A 166 -10.46 -0.68 -5.13
C MET A 166 -11.51 -0.95 -6.23
N PRO A 167 -12.14 -2.12 -6.25
CA PRO A 167 -13.07 -2.51 -7.30
C PRO A 167 -14.33 -1.63 -7.28
N ASP A 168 -15.02 -1.57 -8.42
CA ASP A 168 -16.34 -0.94 -8.47
C ASP A 168 -17.35 -1.79 -7.67
N SER A 169 -17.81 -1.26 -6.53
CA SER A 169 -18.76 -1.97 -5.67
C SER A 169 -20.05 -2.36 -6.38
N ALA A 170 -20.47 -1.63 -7.42
CA ALA A 170 -21.68 -1.94 -8.18
C ALA A 170 -21.53 -3.20 -9.05
N LYS A 171 -20.30 -3.59 -9.40
CA LYS A 171 -19.99 -4.77 -10.21
C LYS A 171 -19.64 -5.99 -9.37
N GLY A 172 -19.39 -5.81 -8.06
CA GLY A 172 -19.01 -6.89 -7.16
C GLY A 172 -17.78 -7.66 -7.66
N LEU A 173 -17.77 -8.97 -7.47
CA LEU A 173 -16.66 -9.85 -7.88
C LEU A 173 -16.48 -9.94 -9.40
N ASP A 174 -17.46 -9.49 -10.20
CA ASP A 174 -17.38 -9.44 -11.66
C ASP A 174 -16.70 -8.16 -12.18
N ASP A 175 -16.25 -7.26 -11.29
CA ASP A 175 -15.47 -6.09 -11.70
C ASP A 175 -14.25 -6.51 -12.53
N PRO A 176 -14.08 -5.97 -13.76
CA PRO A 176 -12.96 -6.37 -14.61
C PRO A 176 -11.60 -6.00 -14.02
N GLY A 177 -11.52 -4.91 -13.24
CA GLY A 177 -10.30 -4.54 -12.53
C GLY A 177 -9.93 -5.58 -11.47
N PHE A 178 -10.92 -6.03 -10.69
CA PHE A 178 -10.71 -7.08 -9.71
C PHE A 178 -10.28 -8.40 -10.33
N ARG A 179 -10.89 -8.83 -11.44
CA ARG A 179 -10.47 -10.03 -12.17
C ARG A 179 -9.00 -9.97 -12.59
N LEU A 180 -8.55 -8.83 -13.13
CA LEU A 180 -7.13 -8.62 -13.48
C LEU A 180 -6.21 -8.74 -12.25
N VAL A 181 -6.64 -8.26 -11.09
CA VAL A 181 -5.89 -8.38 -9.84
C VAL A 181 -5.74 -9.84 -9.43
N LEU A 182 -6.80 -10.65 -9.56
CA LEU A 182 -6.75 -12.09 -9.29
C LEU A 182 -5.77 -12.80 -10.23
N ASP A 183 -5.88 -12.54 -11.54
CA ASP A 183 -5.01 -13.16 -12.55
C ASP A 183 -3.52 -12.81 -12.29
N ALA A 184 -3.23 -11.56 -11.90
CA ALA A 184 -1.86 -11.13 -11.63
C ALA A 184 -1.28 -11.67 -10.32
N LEU A 185 -2.11 -11.97 -9.32
CA LEU A 185 -1.69 -12.66 -8.10
C LEU A 185 -1.18 -14.07 -8.43
N GLU A 186 -1.83 -14.77 -9.34
CA GLU A 186 -1.44 -16.12 -9.78
C GLU A 186 -0.09 -16.13 -10.53
N CYS A 187 0.29 -15.03 -11.19
CA CYS A 187 1.58 -14.85 -11.86
C CYS A 187 2.80 -14.73 -10.91
N GLY A 188 2.59 -14.65 -9.59
CA GLY A 188 3.64 -14.86 -8.60
C GLY A 188 4.52 -13.66 -8.21
N ASN A 189 4.34 -12.49 -8.84
CA ASN A 189 5.11 -11.27 -8.51
C ASN A 189 4.22 -10.10 -8.06
N THR A 190 2.95 -10.38 -7.74
CA THR A 190 1.95 -9.40 -7.31
C THR A 190 1.54 -9.67 -5.88
N TRP A 191 1.35 -8.61 -5.11
CA TRP A 191 0.84 -8.61 -3.75
C TRP A 191 -0.43 -7.79 -3.67
N VAL A 192 -1.32 -8.09 -2.73
CA VAL A 192 -2.58 -7.34 -2.54
C VAL A 192 -2.75 -6.96 -1.07
N LYS A 193 -3.14 -5.71 -0.83
CA LYS A 193 -3.45 -5.22 0.52
C LYS A 193 -4.91 -5.42 0.87
N LEU A 194 -5.18 -6.21 1.91
CA LEU A 194 -6.46 -6.28 2.59
C LEU A 194 -6.61 -5.03 3.47
N SER A 195 -7.29 -4.01 2.95
CA SER A 195 -7.40 -2.70 3.59
C SER A 195 -8.59 -1.91 3.06
N ALA A 196 -8.92 -0.82 3.76
CA ALA A 196 -9.88 0.19 3.32
C ALA A 196 -11.29 -0.34 2.96
N GLY A 197 -11.75 -1.42 3.61
CA GLY A 197 -13.09 -1.99 3.38
C GLY A 197 -14.24 -1.00 3.62
N TYR A 198 -14.03 0.00 4.47
CA TYR A 198 -14.98 1.09 4.70
C TYR A 198 -15.23 1.98 3.48
N ARG A 199 -14.41 1.88 2.42
CA ARG A 199 -14.59 2.61 1.15
C ARG A 199 -15.55 1.90 0.20
N PHE A 200 -15.90 0.64 0.46
CA PHE A 200 -16.86 -0.13 -0.33
C PHE A 200 -18.29 0.34 -0.05
N LYS A 201 -19.18 0.13 -1.03
CA LYS A 201 -20.59 0.52 -0.93
C LYS A 201 -21.49 -0.69 -1.25
N PRO A 202 -22.08 -1.35 -0.24
CA PRO A 202 -21.91 -1.12 1.21
C PRO A 202 -20.54 -1.59 1.73
N PRO A 203 -20.07 -1.11 2.90
CA PRO A 203 -18.79 -1.54 3.49
C PRO A 203 -18.65 -3.05 3.69
N SER A 204 -19.75 -3.75 3.97
CA SER A 204 -19.78 -5.21 4.16
C SER A 204 -19.35 -5.99 2.92
N LEU A 205 -19.41 -5.38 1.73
CA LEU A 205 -18.99 -6.01 0.48
C LEU A 205 -17.49 -6.34 0.49
N ALA A 206 -16.67 -5.62 1.27
CA ALA A 206 -15.25 -5.89 1.40
C ALA A 206 -14.95 -7.34 1.85
N THR A 207 -15.85 -7.95 2.64
CA THR A 207 -15.73 -9.33 3.11
C THR A 207 -15.75 -10.32 1.94
N ASP A 208 -16.62 -10.12 0.94
CA ASP A 208 -16.70 -10.99 -0.24
C ASP A 208 -15.42 -10.94 -1.08
N PHE A 209 -14.85 -9.74 -1.28
CA PHE A 209 -13.60 -9.56 -2.01
C PHE A 209 -12.40 -10.17 -1.26
N ALA A 210 -12.34 -9.99 0.06
CA ALA A 210 -11.30 -10.61 0.87
C ALA A 210 -11.38 -12.15 0.81
N TYR A 211 -12.59 -12.71 0.90
CA TYR A 211 -12.80 -14.16 0.77
C TYR A 211 -12.39 -14.69 -0.60
N GLU A 212 -12.70 -14.00 -1.69
CA GLU A 212 -12.27 -14.44 -3.02
C GLU A 212 -10.73 -14.39 -3.16
N LEU A 213 -10.07 -13.35 -2.65
CA LEU A 213 -8.60 -13.27 -2.61
C LEU A 213 -7.99 -14.45 -1.81
N LEU A 214 -8.52 -14.72 -0.63
CA LEU A 214 -8.06 -15.82 0.23
C LEU A 214 -8.27 -17.18 -0.45
N ARG A 215 -9.43 -17.39 -1.09
CA ARG A 215 -9.75 -18.62 -1.81
C ARG A 215 -8.77 -18.87 -2.96
N ARG A 216 -8.32 -17.82 -3.64
CA ARG A 216 -7.39 -17.91 -4.77
C ARG A 216 -5.96 -18.19 -4.35
N THR A 217 -5.47 -17.56 -3.27
CA THR A 217 -4.05 -17.59 -2.92
C THR A 217 -3.72 -18.40 -1.67
N GLY A 218 -4.72 -18.88 -0.92
CA GLY A 218 -4.50 -19.46 0.41
C GLY A 218 -3.88 -18.47 1.41
N GLY A 219 -4.06 -17.16 1.17
CA GLY A 219 -3.45 -16.10 1.96
C GLY A 219 -2.00 -15.78 1.60
N GLU A 220 -1.43 -16.40 0.56
CA GLU A 220 -0.12 -16.01 0.04
C GLU A 220 -0.19 -14.65 -0.66
N ARG A 221 0.87 -13.86 -0.49
CA ARG A 221 1.01 -12.50 -1.05
C ARG A 221 -0.10 -11.51 -0.70
N LEU A 222 -0.89 -11.81 0.34
CA LEU A 222 -1.82 -10.87 0.95
C LEU A 222 -1.19 -10.23 2.19
N VAL A 223 -1.36 -8.92 2.35
CA VAL A 223 -0.92 -8.19 3.55
C VAL A 223 -2.05 -7.37 4.12
N TRP A 224 -2.08 -7.18 5.44
CA TRP A 224 -3.03 -6.28 6.09
C TRP A 224 -2.52 -4.84 6.14
N ALA A 225 -3.44 -3.89 6.07
CA ALA A 225 -3.14 -2.47 6.10
C ALA A 225 -4.32 -1.67 6.69
N SER A 226 -4.03 -0.68 7.55
CA SER A 226 -5.09 0.12 8.19
C SER A 226 -5.71 1.15 7.26
N ASP A 227 -4.92 1.77 6.37
CA ASP A 227 -5.26 2.99 5.62
C ASP A 227 -5.51 4.20 6.54
N TRP A 228 -4.95 4.20 7.76
CA TRP A 228 -4.95 5.37 8.65
C TRP A 228 -4.27 6.55 7.93
N PRO A 229 -4.76 7.80 8.02
CA PRO A 229 -5.80 8.32 8.91
C PRO A 229 -7.22 8.35 8.32
N PHE A 230 -7.49 7.49 7.33
CA PHE A 230 -8.81 7.33 6.71
C PHE A 230 -9.28 8.59 5.96
N ALA A 231 -8.44 9.12 5.07
CA ALA A 231 -8.72 10.33 4.31
C ALA A 231 -10.13 10.32 3.67
N ALA A 232 -10.89 11.41 3.88
CA ALA A 232 -12.31 11.62 3.56
C ALA A 232 -13.32 10.77 4.37
N PHE A 233 -12.84 10.02 5.37
CA PHE A 233 -13.61 9.24 6.33
C PHE A 233 -13.15 9.54 7.77
N GLU A 234 -12.51 10.69 7.98
CA GLU A 234 -12.03 11.14 9.28
C GLU A 234 -13.19 11.16 10.29
N GLY A 235 -12.91 10.71 11.52
CA GLY A 235 -13.90 10.62 12.59
C GLY A 235 -14.99 9.55 12.41
N ARG A 236 -15.04 8.86 11.26
CA ARG A 236 -16.02 7.78 10.99
C ARG A 236 -15.43 6.38 11.13
N VAL A 237 -14.11 6.29 10.99
CA VAL A 237 -13.35 5.04 11.07
C VAL A 237 -12.27 5.19 12.13
N THR A 238 -12.03 4.11 12.88
CA THR A 238 -10.99 4.02 13.90
C THR A 238 -9.97 2.95 13.52
N TYR A 239 -8.75 3.09 14.02
CA TYR A 239 -7.70 2.08 13.82
C TYR A 239 -8.14 0.69 14.29
N GLY A 240 -8.75 0.61 15.48
CA GLY A 240 -9.28 -0.64 16.02
C GLY A 240 -10.31 -1.32 15.12
N GLN A 241 -11.17 -0.58 14.41
CA GLN A 241 -12.11 -1.15 13.44
C GLN A 241 -11.38 -1.83 12.26
N THR A 242 -10.23 -1.30 11.83
CA THR A 242 -9.45 -1.91 10.75
C THR A 242 -8.74 -3.19 11.18
N VAL A 243 -8.32 -3.27 12.45
CA VAL A 243 -7.80 -4.51 13.06
C VAL A 243 -8.92 -5.54 13.23
N ALA A 244 -10.11 -5.10 13.65
CA ALA A 244 -11.29 -5.96 13.76
C ALA A 244 -11.73 -6.50 12.39
N ALA A 245 -11.70 -5.66 11.34
CA ALA A 245 -12.04 -6.07 9.97
C ALA A 245 -11.12 -7.19 9.46
N LEU A 246 -9.82 -7.17 9.79
CA LEU A 246 -8.94 -8.30 9.46
C LEU A 246 -9.39 -9.60 10.12
N SER A 247 -9.89 -9.53 11.36
CA SER A 247 -10.40 -10.70 12.09
C SER A 247 -11.67 -11.26 11.47
N GLU A 248 -12.51 -10.40 10.92
CA GLU A 248 -13.70 -10.77 10.16
C GLU A 248 -13.34 -11.41 8.81
N TRP A 249 -12.47 -10.76 8.04
CA TRP A 249 -12.06 -11.24 6.70
C TRP A 249 -11.22 -12.50 6.73
N VAL A 250 -10.46 -12.72 7.81
CA VAL A 250 -9.57 -13.88 7.96
C VAL A 250 -9.84 -14.52 9.33
N PRO A 251 -10.85 -15.39 9.45
CA PRO A 251 -11.21 -15.99 10.75
C PRO A 251 -10.12 -16.88 11.35
N ASP A 252 -9.33 -17.57 10.50
CA ASP A 252 -8.22 -18.44 10.92
C ASP A 252 -7.05 -17.62 11.53
N PRO A 253 -6.72 -17.80 12.82
CA PRO A 253 -5.60 -17.11 13.45
C PRO A 253 -4.24 -17.38 12.78
N ALA A 254 -4.00 -18.58 12.25
CA ALA A 254 -2.73 -18.90 11.60
C ALA A 254 -2.57 -18.13 10.29
N MET A 255 -3.63 -18.05 9.50
CA MET A 255 -3.68 -17.24 8.29
C MET A 255 -3.57 -15.74 8.60
N ARG A 256 -4.19 -15.25 9.68
CA ARG A 256 -4.01 -13.85 10.12
C ARG A 256 -2.57 -13.52 10.46
N ARG A 257 -1.87 -14.39 11.19
CA ARG A 257 -0.45 -14.21 11.50
C ARG A 257 0.42 -14.18 10.25
N ARG A 258 0.08 -15.01 9.26
CA ARG A 258 0.76 -15.00 7.95
C ARG A 258 0.55 -13.66 7.25
N ILE A 259 -0.69 -13.22 7.08
CA ILE A 259 -1.06 -12.00 6.35
C ILE A 259 -0.59 -10.72 7.06
N GLY A 260 -0.83 -10.63 8.36
CA GLY A 260 -0.50 -9.46 9.17
C GLY A 260 0.96 -9.39 9.62
N GLY A 261 1.74 -10.47 9.47
CA GLY A 261 3.14 -10.53 9.91
C GLY A 261 4.06 -11.06 8.82
N ARG A 262 4.14 -12.39 8.66
CA ARG A 262 5.14 -13.06 7.81
C ARG A 262 5.20 -12.53 6.37
N ASN A 263 4.04 -12.39 5.73
CA ASN A 263 3.92 -11.88 4.37
C ASN A 263 4.43 -10.43 4.27
N ALA A 264 4.07 -9.58 5.23
CA ALA A 264 4.48 -8.19 5.24
C ALA A 264 5.97 -8.02 5.56
N LEU A 265 6.55 -8.90 6.38
CA LEU A 265 8.00 -8.99 6.60
C LEU A 265 8.74 -9.35 5.31
N GLU A 266 8.26 -10.38 4.60
CA GLU A 266 8.84 -10.79 3.31
C GLU A 266 8.75 -9.71 2.25
N LEU A 267 7.63 -8.99 2.23
CA LEU A 267 7.46 -7.92 1.27
C LEU A 267 8.39 -6.74 1.60
N TYR A 268 8.38 -6.21 2.83
CA TYR A 268 8.93 -4.88 3.13
C TYR A 268 10.22 -4.84 3.96
N PHE A 269 10.59 -5.95 4.61
CA PHE A 269 11.65 -5.94 5.63
C PHE A 269 12.75 -6.99 5.40
N MET A 270 12.63 -7.82 4.37
CA MET A 270 13.60 -8.86 3.99
C MET A 270 14.22 -8.61 2.62
#